data_AF-A0AAW3UDX8-F1
#
_entry.id   AF-A0AAW3UDX8-F1
#
_cell.length_a   1.000
_cell.length_b   1.000
_cell.length_c   1.000
_cell.angle_alpha   90.00
_cell.angle_beta   90.00
_cell.angle_gamma   90.00
#
_symmetry.space_group_name_H-M   'P 1'
#
loop_
_entity.id
_entity.type
_entity.pdbx_description
1 polymer ?
#
loop_
_entity_poly.entity_id
_entity_poly.type
_entity_poly.pdbx_seq_one_letter_code
_entity_poly.pdbx_strand_id
1 'polypeptide(L)'
;MKNARIALVVLTMALGLTACSGKPSSDNAKGAFVRLLKDSGAGQVTDVQSFELTGCVEAEGADGYRCDTRGQAVLNIEGRQVPIPVSKNLRYVRESGTWRAYAK
;
A
#
# COMPACT_ATOMS: atom_id res chain seq x y z
N MET A 1 -8.51 57.54 28.56
CA MET A 1 -9.27 57.58 27.29
C MET A 1 -8.47 56.91 26.20
N LYS A 2 -9.14 56.02 25.44
CA LYS A 2 -8.79 55.52 24.09
C LYS A 2 -7.66 54.48 24.00
N ASN A 3 -7.77 53.37 23.26
CA ASN A 3 -8.87 52.74 22.52
C ASN A 3 -8.46 51.28 22.27
N ALA A 4 -9.43 50.38 22.43
CA ALA A 4 -9.35 48.97 22.07
C ALA A 4 -9.04 48.77 20.59
N ARG A 5 -8.15 47.82 20.28
CA ARG A 5 -8.14 47.06 19.01
C ARG A 5 -7.58 45.66 19.28
N ILE A 6 -8.45 44.77 19.76
CA ILE A 6 -8.17 43.33 19.76
C ILE A 6 -8.34 42.87 18.31
N ALA A 7 -7.22 42.68 17.62
CA ALA A 7 -7.20 42.08 16.29
C ALA A 7 -7.59 40.60 16.43
N LEU A 8 -8.83 40.29 16.07
CA LEU A 8 -9.34 38.93 15.98
C LEU A 8 -8.67 38.25 14.79
N VAL A 9 -7.55 37.56 15.02
CA VAL A 9 -6.95 36.66 14.03
C VAL A 9 -7.83 35.42 13.98
N VAL A 10 -8.73 35.38 12.99
CA VAL A 10 -9.45 34.16 12.64
C VAL A 10 -8.41 33.21 12.04
N LEU A 11 -7.84 32.35 12.90
CA LEU A 11 -7.02 31.24 12.49
C LEU A 11 -7.96 30.26 11.77
N THR A 12 -8.07 30.41 10.46
CA THR A 12 -8.68 29.42 9.59
C THR A 12 -7.80 28.18 9.67
N MET A 13 -8.12 27.29 10.62
CA MET A 13 -7.71 25.90 10.56
C MET A 13 -8.40 25.31 9.34
N ALA A 14 -7.79 25.50 8.17
CA ALA A 14 -7.96 24.56 7.08
C ALA A 14 -7.47 23.23 7.63
N LEU A 15 -8.39 22.44 8.17
CA LEU A 15 -8.25 21.00 8.31
C LEU A 15 -8.08 20.47 6.89
N GLY A 16 -6.86 20.59 6.38
CA GLY A 16 -6.41 19.77 5.28
C GLY A 16 -6.64 18.35 5.76
N LEU A 17 -7.69 17.71 5.27
CA LEU A 17 -7.76 16.27 5.16
C LEU A 17 -6.65 15.84 4.19
N THR A 18 -5.39 16.10 4.54
CA THR A 18 -4.29 15.27 4.07
C THR A 18 -4.66 13.92 4.66
N ALA A 19 -5.25 13.08 3.81
CA ALA A 19 -5.56 11.73 4.19
C ALA A 19 -4.35 11.18 4.95
N CYS A 20 -4.57 10.67 6.16
CA CYS A 20 -3.58 9.88 6.89
C CYS A 20 -3.33 8.54 6.16
N SER A 21 -3.18 8.57 4.84
CA SER A 21 -2.85 7.45 3.97
C SER A 21 -1.34 7.40 3.82
N GLY A 22 -0.65 7.14 4.93
CA GLY A 22 0.75 6.74 4.85
C GLY A 22 0.90 5.44 4.05
N LYS A 23 2.16 5.08 3.78
CA LYS A 23 2.53 3.81 3.14
C LYS A 23 1.74 2.61 3.71
N PRO A 24 1.46 1.57 2.90
CA PRO A 24 0.73 0.40 3.39
C PRO A 24 1.48 -0.25 4.57
N SER A 25 0.72 -0.80 5.52
CA SER A 25 1.26 -1.76 6.48
C SER A 25 1.64 -3.07 5.78
N SER A 26 2.47 -3.88 6.43
CA SER A 26 2.88 -5.20 5.89
C SER A 26 1.65 -6.07 5.59
N ASP A 27 0.67 -6.13 6.49
CA ASP A 27 -0.54 -6.93 6.29
C ASP A 27 -1.40 -6.45 5.12
N ASN A 28 -1.56 -5.12 5.00
CA ASN A 28 -2.27 -4.50 3.88
C ASN A 28 -1.57 -4.80 2.54
N ALA A 29 -0.24 -4.70 2.52
CA ALA A 29 0.56 -5.01 1.35
C ALA A 29 0.53 -6.51 1.00
N LYS A 30 0.57 -7.41 1.99
CA LYS A 30 0.44 -8.86 1.80
C LYS A 30 -0.92 -9.21 1.20
N GLY A 31 -2.01 -8.65 1.73
CA GLY A 31 -3.36 -8.85 1.18
C GLY A 31 -3.48 -8.36 -0.26
N ALA A 32 -3.00 -7.15 -0.55
CA ALA A 32 -2.96 -6.58 -1.89
C ALA A 32 -2.12 -7.42 -2.86
N PHE A 33 -0.98 -7.93 -2.40
CA PHE A 33 -0.08 -8.80 -3.18
C PHE A 33 -0.72 -10.16 -3.51
N VAL A 34 -1.33 -10.83 -2.53
CA VAL A 34 -2.07 -12.09 -2.76
C VAL A 34 -3.16 -11.88 -3.80
N ARG A 35 -3.84 -10.72 -3.75
CA ARG A 35 -4.86 -10.39 -4.73
C ARG A 35 -4.26 -10.18 -6.13
N LEU A 36 -3.15 -9.47 -6.25
CA LEU A 36 -2.42 -9.32 -7.52
C LEU A 36 -2.04 -10.69 -8.11
N LEU A 37 -1.54 -11.64 -7.31
CA LEU A 37 -1.20 -12.98 -7.78
C LEU A 37 -2.42 -13.74 -8.33
N LYS A 38 -3.55 -13.68 -7.59
CA LYS A 38 -4.82 -14.27 -8.04
C LYS A 38 -5.29 -13.63 -9.36
N ASP A 39 -5.26 -12.30 -9.44
CA ASP A 39 -5.65 -11.54 -10.63
C ASP A 39 -4.72 -11.82 -11.82
N SER A 40 -3.47 -12.21 -11.58
CA SER A 40 -2.47 -12.56 -12.61
C SER A 40 -2.59 -14.01 -13.10
N GLY A 41 -3.51 -14.80 -12.55
CA GLY A 41 -3.67 -16.21 -12.93
C GLY A 41 -2.58 -17.14 -12.38
N ALA A 42 -1.85 -16.74 -11.33
CA ALA A 42 -0.78 -17.55 -10.73
C ALA A 42 -1.29 -18.82 -9.98
N GLY A 43 -2.54 -19.23 -10.18
CA GLY A 43 -3.17 -20.32 -9.41
C GLY A 43 -3.61 -19.88 -8.01
N GLN A 44 -4.02 -20.85 -7.19
CA GLN A 44 -4.51 -20.59 -5.84
C GLN A 44 -3.32 -20.36 -4.90
N VAL A 45 -3.12 -19.13 -4.43
CA VAL A 45 -2.14 -18.82 -3.38
C VAL A 45 -2.64 -19.41 -2.05
N THR A 46 -1.89 -20.37 -1.49
CA THR A 46 -2.22 -21.01 -0.21
C THR A 46 -1.52 -20.37 0.97
N ASP A 47 -0.32 -19.80 0.75
CA ASP A 47 0.45 -19.14 1.79
C ASP A 47 1.41 -18.09 1.19
N VAL A 48 1.85 -17.14 2.03
CA VAL A 48 2.95 -16.23 1.72
C VAL A 48 3.87 -16.14 2.94
N GLN A 49 5.08 -16.66 2.79
CA GLN A 49 6.09 -16.77 3.83
C GLN A 49 7.13 -15.66 3.70
N SER A 50 7.72 -15.27 4.83
CA SER A 50 8.78 -14.25 4.91
C SER A 50 8.45 -12.98 4.12
N PHE A 51 7.18 -12.54 4.21
CA PHE A 51 6.74 -11.36 3.49
C PHE A 51 7.36 -10.10 4.09
N GLU A 52 8.07 -9.34 3.27
CA GLU A 52 8.73 -8.12 3.66
C GLU A 52 8.40 -6.99 2.70
N LEU A 53 8.31 -5.79 3.28
CA LEU A 53 8.05 -4.55 2.56
C LEU A 53 9.09 -3.52 2.98
N THR A 54 9.94 -3.13 2.03
CA THR A 54 11.02 -2.16 2.26
C THR A 54 11.02 -1.06 1.20
N GLY A 55 11.78 0.01 1.41
CA GLY A 55 12.00 1.03 0.38
C GLY A 55 10.73 1.72 -0.12
N CYS A 56 9.67 1.77 0.69
CA CYS A 56 8.41 2.40 0.30
C CYS A 56 8.57 3.90 0.12
N VAL A 57 8.39 4.37 -1.11
CA VAL A 57 8.40 5.79 -1.49
C VAL A 57 7.14 6.13 -2.27
N GLU A 58 6.72 7.39 -2.27
CA GLU A 58 5.58 7.82 -3.10
C GLU A 58 5.87 7.54 -4.57
N ALA A 59 4.86 7.08 -5.29
CA ALA A 59 4.98 6.77 -6.72
C ALA A 59 5.06 8.07 -7.52
N GLU A 60 6.11 8.21 -8.34
CA GLU A 60 6.22 9.35 -9.23
C GLU A 60 5.21 9.25 -10.38
N GLY A 61 4.44 10.31 -10.62
CA GLY A 61 3.48 10.38 -11.73
C GLY A 61 2.24 9.48 -11.59
N ALA A 62 2.02 8.87 -10.42
CA ALA A 62 0.85 8.03 -10.15
C ALA A 62 0.51 8.01 -8.65
N ASP A 63 -0.72 7.69 -8.31
CA ASP A 63 -1.10 7.54 -6.91
C ASP A 63 -0.42 6.32 -6.25
N GLY A 64 -0.22 6.43 -4.94
CA GLY A 64 0.23 5.33 -4.08
C GLY A 64 1.73 5.34 -3.78
N TYR A 65 2.21 4.20 -3.29
CA TYR A 65 3.61 3.99 -2.88
C TYR A 65 4.24 2.87 -3.67
N ARG A 66 5.45 3.07 -4.20
CA ARG A 66 6.29 1.99 -4.71
C ARG A 66 7.11 1.42 -3.58
N CYS A 67 7.00 0.12 -3.36
CA CYS A 67 7.75 -0.59 -2.31
C CYS A 67 8.46 -1.81 -2.92
N ASP A 68 9.62 -2.13 -2.37
CA ASP A 68 10.26 -3.41 -2.61
C ASP A 68 9.54 -4.49 -1.80
N THR A 69 8.96 -5.44 -2.51
CA THR A 69 8.19 -6.55 -1.95
C THR A 69 9.00 -7.83 -2.11
N ARG A 70 9.27 -8.48 -0.97
CA ARG A 70 10.02 -9.74 -0.92
C ARG A 70 9.22 -10.82 -0.17
N GLY A 71 9.56 -12.07 -0.44
CA GLY A 71 9.04 -13.23 0.27
C GLY A 71 8.94 -14.47 -0.61
N GLN A 72 8.12 -15.42 -0.18
CA GLN A 72 7.85 -16.65 -0.93
C GLN A 72 6.34 -16.90 -0.97
N ALA A 73 5.77 -16.92 -2.17
CA ALA A 73 4.37 -17.28 -2.37
C ALA A 73 4.28 -18.79 -2.60
N VAL A 74 3.42 -19.49 -1.87
CA VAL A 74 3.14 -20.90 -2.10
C VAL A 74 1.87 -21.00 -2.93
N LEU A 75 2.02 -21.57 -4.13
CA LEU A 75 0.93 -21.75 -5.09
C LEU A 75 0.48 -23.20 -5.05
N ASN A 76 -0.82 -23.44 -5.09
CA ASN A 76 -1.39 -24.76 -5.36
C ASN A 76 -1.66 -24.90 -6.86
N ILE A 77 -0.93 -25.82 -7.50
CA ILE A 77 -1.05 -26.16 -8.91
C ILE A 77 -1.39 -27.64 -8.97
N GLU A 78 -2.62 -27.97 -9.34
CA GLU A 78 -3.08 -29.36 -9.48
C GLU A 78 -2.83 -30.23 -8.22
N GLY A 79 -3.00 -29.64 -7.03
CA GLY A 79 -2.78 -30.33 -5.75
C GLY A 79 -1.33 -30.33 -5.27
N ARG A 80 -0.40 -29.77 -6.04
CA ARG A 80 1.01 -29.63 -5.65
C ARG A 80 1.27 -28.23 -5.11
N GLN A 81 1.91 -28.15 -3.94
CA GLN A 81 2.41 -26.90 -3.39
C GLN A 81 3.74 -26.53 -4.04
N VAL A 82 3.77 -25.39 -4.74
CA VAL A 82 4.94 -24.87 -5.45
C VAL A 82 5.34 -23.53 -4.82
N PRO A 83 6.48 -23.48 -4.10
CA PRO A 83 6.99 -22.22 -3.57
C PRO A 83 7.66 -21.40 -4.68
N ILE A 84 7.22 -20.16 -4.85
CA ILE A 84 7.77 -19.19 -5.81
C ILE A 84 8.38 -18.02 -5.05
N PRO A 85 9.69 -17.75 -5.21
CA PRO A 85 10.31 -16.58 -4.62
C PRO A 85 9.78 -15.30 -5.28
N VAL A 86 9.54 -14.30 -4.46
CA VAL A 86 9.04 -12.99 -4.86
C VAL A 86 10.10 -11.97 -4.50
N SER A 87 10.49 -11.18 -5.49
CA SER A 87 11.33 -10.00 -5.32
C SER A 87 10.98 -9.01 -6.43
N LYS A 88 10.10 -8.06 -6.12
CA LYS A 88 9.55 -7.11 -7.08
C LYS A 88 9.34 -5.76 -6.42
N ASN A 89 9.56 -4.68 -7.18
CA ASN A 89 9.12 -3.35 -6.78
C ASN A 89 7.69 -3.14 -7.26
N LEU A 90 6.72 -3.18 -6.34
CA LEU A 90 5.29 -3.10 -6.64
C LEU A 90 4.73 -1.74 -6.21
N ARG A 91 3.77 -1.23 -6.98
CA ARG A 91 3.01 -0.03 -6.61
C ARG A 91 1.77 -0.42 -5.82
N TYR A 92 1.63 0.14 -4.63
CA TYR A 92 0.53 -0.06 -3.72
C TYR A 92 -0.35 1.18 -3.63
N VAL A 93 -1.64 1.03 -3.93
CA VAL A 93 -2.60 2.14 -3.96
C VAL A 93 -3.77 1.80 -3.05
N ARG A 94 -4.26 2.78 -2.30
CA ARG A 94 -5.50 2.62 -1.53
C ARG A 94 -6.67 3.10 -2.37
N GLU A 95 -7.42 2.17 -2.94
CA GLU A 95 -8.59 2.43 -3.79
C GLU A 95 -9.86 2.09 -3.01
N SER A 96 -10.76 3.08 -2.86
CA SER A 96 -12.03 2.89 -2.14
C SER A 96 -11.86 2.24 -0.75
N GLY A 97 -10.80 2.64 -0.03
CA GLY A 97 -10.46 2.13 1.30
C GLY A 97 -9.67 0.82 1.33
N THR A 98 -9.52 0.12 0.20
CA THR A 98 -8.84 -1.17 0.08
C THR A 98 -7.49 -1.03 -0.64
N TRP A 99 -6.46 -1.74 -0.16
CA TRP A 99 -5.15 -1.72 -0.81
C TRP A 99 -5.10 -2.64 -2.04
N ARG A 100 -4.52 -2.12 -3.12
CA ARG A 100 -4.28 -2.78 -4.41
C ARG A 100 -2.80 -2.74 -4.73
N ALA A 101 -2.28 -3.83 -5.32
CA ALA A 101 -0.89 -3.93 -5.75
C ALA A 101 -0.83 -4.05 -7.27
N TYR A 102 0.14 -3.38 -7.88
CA TYR A 102 0.37 -3.35 -9.31
C TYR A 102 1.85 -3.62 -9.63
N ALA A 103 2.10 -4.46 -10.63
CA ALA A 103 3.46 -4.86 -11.04
C ALA A 103 4.11 -3.91 -12.07
N LYS A 104 3.41 -2.86 -12.51
CA LYS A 104 3.88 -1.84 -13.46
C LYS A 104 3.96 -0.49 -12.76
#